data_AF-A0A495RIG6-F1
#
_entry.id   AF-A0A495RIG6-F1
#
_cell.length_a   1.000
_cell.length_b   1.000
_cell.length_c   1.000
_cell.angle_alpha   90.00
_cell.angle_beta   90.00
_cell.angle_gamma   90.00
#
_symmetry.space_group_name_H-M   'P 1'
#
loop_
_entity.id
_entity.type
_entity.pdbx_description
1 polymer ?
#
loop_
_entity_poly.entity_id
_entity_poly.type
_entity_poly.pdbx_seq_one_letter_code
_entity_poly.pdbx_strand_id
1 'polypeptide(L)'
;MVIKTKIITIDNGPDAGKMFEVTMPDAFRGEELFIKIMSTCSGASNNSQIVQRLMATSEGREVWKSLLDFVKIVPASIPRPIDKQDIESPQTLVRLRTESLSMLMDFITE
;
A
#
# COMPACT_ATOMS: atom_id res chain seq x y z
N MET A 1 -10.54 18.73 1.15
CA MET A 1 -10.38 17.28 1.40
C MET A 1 -9.09 17.11 2.17
N VAL A 2 -9.13 16.56 3.39
CA VAL A 2 -7.91 16.33 4.19
C VAL A 2 -7.28 15.04 3.67
N ILE A 3 -6.02 15.10 3.26
CA ILE A 3 -5.27 13.90 2.85
C ILE A 3 -5.06 13.05 4.11
N LYS A 4 -5.59 11.82 4.09
CA LYS A 4 -5.40 10.88 5.20
C LYS A 4 -4.00 10.29 5.15
N THR A 5 -3.35 10.24 6.30
CA THR A 5 -2.00 9.70 6.47
C THR A 5 -1.97 8.82 7.72
N LYS A 6 -1.25 7.69 7.66
CA LYS A 6 -1.05 6.76 8.77
C LYS A 6 0.43 6.46 8.93
N ILE A 7 0.92 6.54 10.16
CA ILE A 7 2.27 6.10 10.50
C ILE A 7 2.22 4.64 10.93
N ILE A 8 3.10 3.83 10.37
CA ILE A 8 3.29 2.42 10.68
C ILE A 8 4.70 2.25 11.22
N THR A 9 4.80 1.80 12.46
CA THR A 9 6.05 1.34 13.06
C THR A 9 6.13 -0.17 12.93
N ILE A 10 7.31 -0.67 12.54
CA ILE A 10 7.58 -2.11 12.51
C ILE A 10 8.16 -2.51 13.86
N ASP A 11 7.48 -3.41 14.55
CA ASP A 11 7.84 -3.76 15.94
C ASP A 11 8.85 -4.90 16.02
N ASN A 12 8.90 -5.78 15.02
CA ASN A 12 9.65 -7.03 15.07
C ASN A 12 10.31 -7.35 13.72
N GLY A 13 11.38 -8.16 13.78
CA GLY A 13 12.11 -8.65 12.60
C GLY A 13 13.21 -7.71 12.11
N PRO A 14 13.76 -7.94 10.90
CA PRO A 14 14.88 -7.16 10.35
C PRO A 14 14.60 -5.66 10.21
N ASP A 15 13.33 -5.29 9.98
CA ASP A 15 12.90 -3.90 9.83
C ASP A 15 12.44 -3.26 11.16
N ALA A 16 12.66 -3.91 12.31
CA ALA A 16 12.21 -3.41 13.60
C ALA A 16 12.73 -1.99 13.89
N GLY A 17 11.86 -1.12 14.40
CA GLY A 17 12.14 0.29 14.66
C GLY A 17 12.01 1.21 13.44
N LYS A 18 11.88 0.67 12.22
CA LYS A 18 11.61 1.49 11.04
C LYS A 18 10.17 2.03 11.08
N MET A 19 10.04 3.29 10.65
CA MET A 19 8.76 3.99 10.57
C MET A 19 8.44 4.31 9.12
N PHE A 20 7.20 4.06 8.74
CA PHE A 20 6.68 4.30 7.39
C PHE A 20 5.42 5.16 7.46
N GLU A 21 5.31 6.09 6.55
CA GLU A 21 4.15 6.94 6.36
C GLU A 21 3.39 6.43 5.13
N VAL A 22 2.16 5.95 5.32
CA VAL A 22 1.24 5.63 4.23
C VAL A 22 0.31 6.81 4.05
N THR A 23 0.28 7.36 2.84
CA THR A 23 -0.56 8.52 2.51
C THR A 23 -1.56 8.15 1.44
N MET A 24 -2.80 8.57 1.62
CA MET A 24 -3.86 8.34 0.64
C MET A 24 -3.48 8.97 -0.71
N PRO A 25 -3.76 8.30 -1.85
CA PRO A 25 -3.53 8.88 -3.16
C PRO A 25 -4.33 10.17 -3.37
N ASP A 26 -3.88 11.00 -4.31
CA ASP A 26 -4.72 12.04 -4.88
C ASP A 26 -5.93 11.43 -5.60
N ALA A 27 -6.99 12.21 -5.78
CA ALA A 27 -8.26 11.71 -6.30
C ALA A 27 -8.13 11.01 -7.67
N PHE A 28 -7.33 11.56 -8.59
CA PHE A 28 -7.17 10.99 -9.93
C PHE A 28 -6.41 9.66 -9.89
N ARG A 29 -5.30 9.62 -9.16
CA ARG A 29 -4.49 8.40 -9.04
C ARG A 29 -5.21 7.33 -8.22
N GLY A 30 -5.99 7.73 -7.22
CA GLY A 30 -6.83 6.85 -6.42
C GLY A 30 -7.91 6.18 -7.27
N GLU A 31 -8.65 6.97 -8.05
CA GLU A 31 -9.69 6.48 -8.95
C GLU A 31 -9.13 5.50 -9.99
N GLU A 32 -8.02 5.85 -10.65
CA GLU A 32 -7.38 4.99 -11.65
C GLU A 32 -6.99 3.62 -11.07
N LEU A 33 -6.33 3.61 -9.92
CA LEU A 33 -5.90 2.35 -9.29
C LEU A 33 -7.06 1.55 -8.76
N PHE A 34 -8.09 2.20 -8.23
CA PHE A 34 -9.29 1.50 -7.80
C PHE A 34 -9.98 0.78 -8.95
N ILE A 35 -10.17 1.45 -10.09
CA ILE A 35 -10.77 0.83 -11.27
C ILE A 35 -9.96 -0.40 -11.70
N LYS A 36 -8.62 -0.31 -11.71
CA LYS A 36 -7.74 -1.45 -12.03
C LYS A 36 -7.85 -2.58 -11.01
N ILE A 37 -7.95 -2.25 -9.72
CA ILE A 37 -8.14 -3.26 -8.66
C ILE A 37 -9.47 -3.97 -8.84
N MET A 38 -10.56 -3.23 -9.07
CA MET A 38 -11.90 -3.79 -9.24
C MET A 38 -12.03 -4.63 -10.51
N SER A 39 -11.40 -4.21 -11.62
CA SER A 39 -11.38 -5.01 -12.85
C SER A 39 -10.62 -6.32 -12.65
N THR A 40 -9.48 -6.28 -11.96
CA THR A 40 -8.63 -7.45 -11.71
C THR A 40 -9.21 -8.39 -10.65
N CYS A 41 -9.91 -7.83 -9.66
CA CYS A 41 -10.35 -8.55 -8.46
C CYS A 41 -11.85 -8.81 -8.42
N SER A 42 -12.53 -8.83 -9.56
CA SER A 42 -13.98 -9.04 -9.66
C SER A 42 -14.47 -10.21 -8.80
N GLY A 43 -15.46 -9.95 -7.94
CA GLY A 43 -16.03 -10.92 -6.99
C GLY A 43 -15.24 -11.12 -5.71
N ALA A 44 -14.17 -10.36 -5.45
CA ALA A 44 -13.55 -10.32 -4.13
C ALA A 44 -14.42 -9.54 -3.14
N SER A 45 -14.65 -10.10 -1.95
CA SER A 45 -15.48 -9.48 -0.91
C SER A 45 -14.68 -8.92 0.28
N ASN A 46 -13.35 -9.07 0.27
CA ASN A 46 -12.47 -8.55 1.32
C ASN A 46 -11.03 -8.36 0.81
N ASN A 47 -10.23 -7.64 1.59
CA ASN A 47 -8.84 -7.30 1.24
C ASN A 47 -7.96 -8.55 1.02
N SER A 48 -8.16 -9.64 1.78
CA SER A 48 -7.37 -10.87 1.60
C SER A 48 -7.60 -11.49 0.22
N GLN A 49 -8.86 -11.54 -0.25
CA GLN A 49 -9.18 -12.06 -1.58
C GLN A 49 -8.68 -11.14 -2.69
N ILE A 50 -8.75 -9.82 -2.49
CA ILE A 50 -8.17 -8.84 -3.42
C ILE A 50 -6.67 -9.10 -3.58
N VAL A 51 -5.93 -9.22 -2.47
CA VAL A 51 -4.48 -9.49 -2.48
C VAL A 51 -4.15 -10.79 -3.23
N GLN A 52 -4.88 -11.88 -2.95
CA GLN A 52 -4.68 -13.16 -3.65
C GLN A 52 -4.86 -13.02 -5.17
N ARG A 53 -5.88 -12.28 -5.61
CA ARG A 53 -6.18 -12.09 -7.04
C ARG A 53 -5.18 -11.17 -7.72
N LEU A 54 -4.77 -10.08 -7.06
CA LEU A 54 -3.72 -9.20 -7.56
C LEU A 54 -2.42 -10.00 -7.78
N MET A 55 -2.04 -10.88 -6.87
CA MET A 55 -0.82 -11.67 -7.02
C MET A 55 -0.89 -12.74 -8.12
N ALA A 56 -2.10 -13.17 -8.52
CA ALA A 56 -2.30 -14.25 -9.48
C ALA A 56 -1.94 -13.84 -10.92
N THR A 57 -2.19 -12.59 -11.32
CA THR A 57 -1.99 -12.11 -12.70
C THR A 57 -0.79 -11.19 -12.83
N SER A 58 -0.21 -11.08 -14.03
CA SER A 58 0.91 -10.14 -14.27
C SER A 58 0.46 -8.69 -14.07
N GLU A 59 -0.71 -8.33 -14.58
CA GLU A 59 -1.29 -7.00 -14.41
C GLU A 59 -1.58 -6.69 -12.93
N GLY A 60 -2.19 -7.62 -12.21
CA GLY A 60 -2.45 -7.47 -10.78
C GLY A 60 -1.19 -7.32 -9.95
N ARG A 61 -0.09 -7.99 -10.33
CA ARG A 61 1.21 -7.84 -9.65
C ARG A 61 1.82 -6.45 -9.87
N GLU A 62 1.59 -5.82 -11.01
CA GLU A 62 2.03 -4.43 -11.23
C GLU A 62 1.22 -3.46 -10.37
N VAL A 63 -0.10 -3.65 -10.30
CA VAL A 63 -0.96 -2.90 -9.36
C VAL A 63 -0.53 -3.12 -7.91
N TRP A 64 -0.23 -4.36 -7.53
CA TRP A 64 0.27 -4.67 -6.18
C TRP A 64 1.58 -3.96 -5.87
N LYS A 65 2.48 -3.84 -6.84
CA LYS A 65 3.75 -3.11 -6.68
C LYS A 65 3.53 -1.61 -6.52
N SER A 66 2.67 -1.00 -7.33
CA SER A 66 2.43 0.45 -7.32
C SER A 66 1.82 0.96 -6.01
N LEU A 67 1.21 0.10 -5.21
CA LEU A 67 0.73 0.46 -3.86
C LEU A 67 1.84 0.96 -2.92
N LEU A 68 3.12 0.66 -3.19
CA LEU A 68 4.24 1.22 -2.43
C LEU A 68 4.53 2.68 -2.76
N ASP A 69 4.05 3.20 -3.90
CA ASP A 69 4.26 4.61 -4.27
C ASP A 69 3.59 5.57 -3.27
N PHE A 70 2.65 5.05 -2.48
CA PHE A 70 1.95 5.74 -1.40
C PHE A 70 2.64 5.69 -0.06
N VAL A 71 3.79 5.01 0.01
CA VAL A 71 4.49 4.77 1.25
C VAL A 71 5.83 5.49 1.21
N LYS A 72 6.11 6.24 2.27
CA LYS A 72 7.40 6.90 2.51
C LYS A 72 8.04 6.31 3.74
N ILE A 73 9.36 6.24 3.78
CA ILE A 73 10.10 5.94 5.01
C ILE A 73 10.38 7.23 5.79
N VAL A 74 10.34 7.15 7.12
CA VAL A 74 10.58 8.28 8.04
C VAL A 74 11.82 8.01 8.90
N PRO A 75 13.05 8.15 8.33
CA PRO A 75 14.27 7.79 9.03
C PRO A 75 14.73 8.84 10.07
N ALA A 76 14.29 10.11 9.93
CA ALA A 76 14.72 11.21 10.80
C ALA A 76 13.81 12.44 10.64
N SER A 77 12.51 12.27 10.87
CA SER A 77 11.48 13.34 10.81
C SER A 77 11.06 13.84 9.43
N ILE A 78 11.84 13.62 8.36
CA ILE A 78 11.44 13.97 6.99
C ILE A 78 11.08 12.70 6.20
N PRO A 79 9.81 12.52 5.80
CA PRO A 79 9.41 11.40 4.95
C PRO A 79 10.07 11.48 3.56
N ARG A 80 10.61 10.36 3.08
CA ARG A 80 11.13 10.22 1.70
C ARG A 80 10.61 8.96 1.01
N PRO A 81 10.60 8.89 -0.33
CA PRO A 81 10.25 7.68 -1.06
C PRO A 81 11.08 6.47 -0.62
N ILE A 82 10.48 5.28 -0.69
CA ILE A 82 11.14 4.01 -0.36
C ILE A 82 12.05 3.57 -1.50
N ASP A 83 13.28 3.23 -1.15
CA ASP A 83 14.25 2.56 -1.99
C ASP A 83 14.27 1.05 -1.71
N LYS A 84 14.80 0.27 -2.65
CA LYS A 84 14.88 -1.21 -2.53
C LYS A 84 15.63 -1.71 -1.28
N GLN A 85 16.48 -0.88 -0.69
CA GLN A 85 17.29 -1.21 0.48
C GLN A 85 16.59 -0.88 1.81
N ASP A 86 15.49 -0.13 1.78
CA ASP A 86 14.81 0.32 3.00
C ASP A 86 14.00 -0.79 3.66
N ILE A 87 13.57 -1.79 2.89
CA ILE A 87 12.76 -2.92 3.35
C ILE A 87 13.54 -4.20 3.17
N GLU A 88 13.87 -4.85 4.28
CA GLU A 88 14.64 -6.10 4.30
C GLU A 88 13.71 -7.32 4.36
N SER A 89 12.53 -7.17 4.96
CA SER A 89 11.57 -8.26 5.14
C SER A 89 10.46 -8.25 4.06
N PRO A 90 10.21 -9.40 3.39
CA PRO A 90 9.02 -9.57 2.58
C PRO A 90 7.70 -9.37 3.36
N GLN A 91 7.68 -9.67 4.67
CA GLN A 91 6.49 -9.45 5.50
C GLN A 91 6.21 -7.96 5.68
N THR A 92 7.23 -7.13 5.90
CA THR A 92 7.10 -5.66 5.93
C THR A 92 6.54 -5.15 4.60
N LEU A 93 7.08 -5.63 3.47
CA LEU A 93 6.62 -5.25 2.14
C LEU A 93 5.13 -5.55 1.92
N VAL A 94 4.69 -6.75 2.32
CA VAL A 94 3.27 -7.16 2.22
C VAL A 94 2.39 -6.32 3.14
N ARG A 95 2.83 -6.05 4.38
CA ARG A 95 2.10 -5.22 5.34
C ARG A 95 1.86 -3.82 4.78
N LEU A 96 2.92 -3.16 4.31
CA LEU A 96 2.83 -1.80 3.78
C LEU A 96 1.88 -1.70 2.58
N ARG A 97 1.95 -2.64 1.63
CA ARG A 97 1.02 -2.69 0.48
C ARG A 97 -0.42 -2.95 0.90
N THR A 98 -0.63 -3.82 1.88
CA THR A 98 -1.97 -4.13 2.41
C THR A 98 -2.59 -2.90 3.08
N GLU A 99 -1.77 -2.10 3.76
CA GLU A 99 -2.20 -0.86 4.40
C GLU A 99 -2.52 0.23 3.38
N SER A 100 -1.69 0.39 2.35
CA SER A 100 -2.01 1.26 1.21
C SER A 100 -3.31 0.86 0.50
N LEU A 101 -3.52 -0.44 0.29
CA LEU A 101 -4.76 -0.96 -0.28
C LEU A 101 -5.96 -0.62 0.60
N SER A 102 -5.83 -0.83 1.91
CA SER A 102 -6.93 -0.54 2.85
C SER A 102 -7.31 0.94 2.82
N MET A 103 -6.33 1.85 2.82
CA MET A 103 -6.61 3.29 2.67
C MET A 103 -7.32 3.63 1.35
N LEU A 104 -6.89 3.01 0.26
CA LEU A 104 -7.51 3.23 -1.06
C LEU A 104 -8.96 2.74 -1.08
N MET A 105 -9.25 1.60 -0.46
CA MET A 105 -10.62 1.08 -0.37
C MET A 105 -11.50 1.95 0.53
N ASP A 106 -10.96 2.44 1.67
CA ASP A 106 -11.68 3.32 2.60
C ASP A 106 -12.07 4.66 1.95
N PHE A 107 -11.23 5.21 1.06
CA PHE A 107 -11.49 6.45 0.33
C PHE A 107 -12.80 6.43 -0.48
N ILE A 108 -13.25 5.26 -0.92
CA ILE A 108 -14.36 5.11 -1.88
C ILE A 108 -15.65 4.75 -1.16
N THR A 109 -15.54 4.27 0.08
CA THR A 109 -16.68 3.98 0.94
C THR A 109 -17.17 5.18 1.75
N GLU A 110 -16.44 6.31 1.74
CA GLU A 110 -16.83 7.59 2.37
C GLU A 110 -17.40 8.59 1.36
#